data_AF-A0A7V1FWY2-F1
#
_entry.id   AF-A0A7V1FWY2-F1
#
_cell.length_a   1.000
_cell.length_b   1.000
_cell.length_c   1.000
_cell.angle_alpha   90.00
_cell.angle_beta   90.00
_cell.angle_gamma   90.00
#
_symmetry.space_group_name_H-M   'P 1'
#
loop_
_entity.id
_entity.type
_entity.pdbx_description
1 polymer ?
#
loop_
_entity_poly.entity_id
_entity_poly.type
_entity_poly.pdbx_seq_one_letter_code
_entity_poly.pdbx_strand_id
1 'polypeptide(L)'
;YVLAQFGTKKKAARKAYRRFIEEGVNIKYGSELTGGGLIRSLGGWSQVLSMRRKGQKGEFDERILGEGDFVHDILKEAEEKEIRQLRIRFSGKSITDIIKEECKKRQVSVKELKGGSRRNKVSQTRALIAYRSIEELGLSTAEIARHLGVATSTVTRAIARGEKLNNA
;
A
#
# COMPACT_ATOMS: atom_id res chain seq x y z
N TYR A 1 -32.82 10.38 0.21
CA TYR A 1 -32.22 10.17 -1.12
C TYR A 1 -32.84 8.97 -1.86
N VAL A 2 -33.11 7.82 -1.21
CA VAL A 2 -33.69 6.63 -1.88
C VAL A 2 -35.13 6.81 -2.39
N LEU A 3 -36.04 7.40 -1.60
CA LEU A 3 -37.46 7.55 -2.00
C LEU A 3 -37.67 8.39 -3.27
N ALA A 4 -36.74 9.28 -3.61
CA ALA A 4 -36.83 10.10 -4.82
C ALA A 4 -36.77 9.25 -6.11
N GLN A 5 -36.13 8.07 -6.05
CA GLN A 5 -36.07 7.11 -7.16
C GLN A 5 -37.41 6.40 -7.40
N PHE A 6 -38.34 6.47 -6.44
CA PHE A 6 -39.65 5.81 -6.49
C PHE A 6 -40.79 6.81 -6.71
N GLY A 7 -40.47 8.07 -6.96
CA GLY A 7 -41.41 9.11 -7.33
C GLY A 7 -41.20 10.44 -6.60
N THR A 8 -41.80 11.48 -7.16
CA THR A 8 -41.66 12.87 -6.66
C THR A 8 -42.54 13.16 -5.44
N LYS A 9 -43.68 12.45 -5.31
CA LYS A 9 -44.62 12.63 -4.19
C LYS A 9 -44.33 11.62 -3.08
N LYS A 10 -44.04 12.13 -1.87
CA LYS A 10 -43.58 11.37 -0.69
C LYS A 10 -44.45 10.15 -0.34
N LYS A 11 -45.78 10.27 -0.43
CA LYS A 11 -46.72 9.17 -0.11
C LYS A 11 -46.71 8.08 -1.19
N ALA A 12 -46.65 8.46 -2.46
CA ALA A 12 -46.58 7.52 -3.58
C ALA A 12 -45.24 6.78 -3.60
N ALA A 13 -44.14 7.51 -3.43
CA ALA A 13 -42.79 6.95 -3.34
C ALA A 13 -42.65 5.90 -2.24
N ARG A 14 -43.24 6.14 -1.05
CA ARG A 14 -43.23 5.16 0.05
C ARG A 14 -44.02 3.89 -0.29
N LYS A 15 -45.14 4.01 -1.01
CA LYS A 15 -45.94 2.86 -1.42
C LYS A 15 -45.20 2.03 -2.48
N ALA A 16 -44.62 2.69 -3.48
CA ALA A 16 -43.83 2.05 -4.52
C ALA A 16 -42.58 1.38 -3.95
N TYR A 17 -41.87 2.03 -3.03
CA TYR A 17 -40.71 1.44 -2.36
C TYR A 17 -41.07 0.19 -1.55
N ARG A 18 -42.16 0.21 -0.77
CA ARG A 18 -42.60 -0.98 -0.03
C ARG A 18 -42.95 -2.15 -0.95
N ARG A 19 -43.69 -1.87 -2.02
CA ARG A 19 -44.04 -2.86 -3.02
C ARG A 19 -42.79 -3.48 -3.67
N PHE A 20 -41.80 -2.66 -4.01
CA PHE A 20 -40.52 -3.11 -4.56
C PHE A 20 -39.77 -4.05 -3.59
N ILE A 21 -39.77 -3.72 -2.29
CA ILE A 21 -39.16 -4.58 -1.27
C ILE A 21 -39.95 -5.89 -1.10
N GLU A 22 -41.28 -5.84 -1.04
CA GLU A 22 -42.14 -7.03 -0.93
C GLU A 22 -41.99 -7.97 -2.14
N GLU A 23 -41.87 -7.42 -3.35
CA GLU A 23 -41.57 -8.17 -4.56
C GLU A 23 -40.15 -8.77 -4.53
N GLY A 24 -39.17 -8.03 -3.98
CA GLY A 24 -37.78 -8.47 -3.85
C GLY A 24 -37.53 -9.54 -2.78
N VAL A 25 -38.35 -9.60 -1.72
CA VAL A 25 -38.20 -10.58 -0.61
C VAL A 25 -38.43 -12.02 -1.09
N ASN A 26 -39.28 -12.23 -2.10
CA ASN A 26 -39.57 -13.55 -2.66
C ASN A 26 -38.61 -13.97 -3.79
N ILE A 27 -37.75 -13.07 -4.26
CA ILE A 27 -36.67 -13.42 -5.20
C ILE A 27 -35.59 -14.12 -4.38
N LYS A 28 -35.52 -15.45 -4.44
CA LYS A 28 -34.34 -16.20 -3.96
C LYS A 28 -33.12 -15.59 -4.66
N TYR A 29 -32.19 -15.07 -3.87
CA TYR A 29 -30.92 -14.48 -4.29
C TYR A 29 -30.47 -15.08 -5.63
N GLY A 30 -30.67 -14.32 -6.71
CA GLY A 30 -30.18 -14.72 -8.02
C GLY A 30 -28.67 -14.97 -7.88
N SER A 31 -28.19 -16.08 -8.44
CA SER A 31 -26.77 -16.39 -8.56
C SER A 31 -25.96 -15.26 -9.23
N GLU A 32 -26.64 -14.32 -9.90
CA GLU A 32 -26.09 -13.11 -10.49
C GLU A 32 -25.72 -12.01 -9.47
N LEU A 33 -26.33 -12.02 -8.29
CA LEU A 33 -26.08 -11.06 -7.20
C LEU A 33 -25.26 -11.68 -6.06
N THR A 34 -24.91 -12.96 -6.17
CA THR A 34 -24.06 -13.67 -5.21
C THR A 34 -22.72 -14.00 -5.86
N GLY A 35 -21.73 -13.22 -5.47
CA GLY A 35 -20.37 -13.30 -5.94
C GLY A 35 -19.69 -12.01 -5.55
N GLY A 36 -18.50 -12.11 -4.95
CA GLY A 36 -17.68 -10.93 -4.65
C GLY A 36 -17.50 -10.07 -5.89
N GLY A 37 -16.99 -8.86 -5.71
CA GLY A 37 -17.11 -7.85 -6.75
C GLY A 37 -16.54 -8.24 -8.15
N LEU A 38 -15.53 -9.11 -8.19
CA LEU A 38 -14.96 -9.72 -9.38
C LEU A 38 -15.98 -10.47 -10.27
N ILE A 39 -16.97 -11.14 -9.67
CA ILE A 39 -17.97 -11.91 -10.41
C ILE A 39 -18.98 -10.98 -11.09
N ARG A 40 -19.24 -9.81 -10.51
CA ARG A 40 -20.11 -8.79 -11.10
C ARG A 40 -19.43 -8.02 -12.22
N SER A 41 -18.15 -7.67 -12.07
CA SER A 41 -17.41 -6.93 -13.11
C SER A 41 -17.27 -7.76 -14.39
N LEU A 42 -17.02 -9.06 -14.25
CA LEU A 42 -16.81 -9.97 -15.39
C LEU A 42 -18.11 -10.46 -16.05
N GLY A 43 -19.29 -9.94 -15.68
CA GLY A 43 -20.56 -10.32 -16.30
C GLY A 43 -21.15 -11.64 -15.80
N GLY A 44 -20.80 -12.07 -14.58
CA GLY A 44 -21.39 -13.22 -13.90
C GLY A 44 -20.56 -14.51 -13.94
N TRP A 45 -21.09 -15.58 -13.34
CA TRP A 45 -20.40 -16.86 -13.17
C TRP A 45 -20.03 -17.54 -14.50
N SER A 46 -20.84 -17.38 -15.55
CA SER A 46 -20.62 -18.01 -16.85
C SER A 46 -19.29 -17.55 -17.49
N GLN A 47 -18.99 -16.26 -17.40
CA GLN A 47 -17.74 -15.67 -17.88
C GLN A 47 -16.55 -16.09 -17.01
N VAL A 48 -16.69 -16.06 -15.69
CA VAL A 48 -15.64 -16.50 -14.74
C VAL A 48 -15.27 -17.99 -14.96
N LEU A 49 -16.27 -18.85 -15.19
CA LEU A 49 -16.07 -20.28 -15.51
C LEU A 49 -15.41 -20.48 -16.88
N SER A 50 -15.65 -19.58 -17.84
CA SER A 50 -14.98 -19.63 -19.15
C SER A 50 -13.52 -19.18 -19.06
N MET A 51 -13.23 -18.15 -18.27
CA MET A 51 -11.87 -17.64 -18.03
C MET A 51 -11.01 -18.65 -17.27
N ARG A 52 -11.56 -19.29 -16.21
CA ARG A 52 -10.88 -20.41 -15.53
C ARG A 52 -10.53 -21.55 -16.47
N ARG A 53 -11.44 -21.92 -17.39
CA ARG A 53 -11.18 -22.95 -18.41
C ARG A 53 -10.10 -22.56 -19.41
N LYS A 54 -9.88 -21.26 -19.63
CA LYS A 54 -8.81 -20.71 -20.48
C LYS A 54 -7.51 -20.43 -19.71
N GLY A 55 -7.43 -20.75 -18.42
CA GLY A 55 -6.26 -20.46 -17.59
C GLY A 55 -6.06 -18.98 -17.24
N GLN A 56 -7.02 -18.12 -17.60
CA GLN A 56 -6.98 -16.70 -17.28
C GLN A 56 -7.59 -16.51 -15.88
N LYS A 57 -6.73 -16.35 -14.87
CA LYS A 57 -7.16 -15.88 -13.55
C LYS A 57 -7.23 -14.35 -13.62
N GLY A 58 -8.45 -13.79 -13.58
CA GLY A 58 -8.60 -12.40 -13.18
C GLY A 58 -8.25 -12.29 -11.69
N GLU A 59 -7.11 -11.71 -11.37
CA GLU A 59 -6.61 -11.65 -9.99
C GLU A 59 -7.24 -10.51 -9.18
N PHE A 60 -7.93 -9.56 -9.83
CA PHE A 60 -8.36 -8.31 -9.21
C PHE A 60 -9.72 -7.81 -9.75
N ASP A 61 -10.53 -7.18 -8.89
CA ASP A 61 -11.78 -6.51 -9.29
C ASP A 61 -11.44 -5.11 -9.83
N GLU A 62 -11.66 -4.90 -11.14
CA GLU A 62 -11.40 -3.64 -11.85
C GLU A 62 -12.12 -2.44 -11.24
N ARG A 63 -13.23 -2.64 -10.53
CA ARG A 63 -13.96 -1.53 -9.88
C ARG A 63 -13.32 -1.10 -8.57
N ILE A 64 -12.45 -1.92 -8.00
CA ILE A 64 -11.71 -1.63 -6.77
C ILE A 64 -10.29 -1.16 -7.11
N LEU A 65 -9.61 -1.84 -8.03
CA LEU A 65 -8.19 -1.60 -8.32
C LEU A 65 -7.94 -0.90 -9.67
N GLY A 66 -8.95 -0.78 -10.54
CA GLY A 66 -8.82 -0.15 -11.86
C GLY A 66 -8.48 -1.14 -12.98
N GLU A 67 -8.24 -0.60 -14.18
CA GLU A 67 -7.89 -1.36 -15.40
C GLU A 67 -6.58 -2.17 -15.25
N GLY A 68 -6.50 -3.29 -15.97
CA GLY A 68 -5.45 -4.31 -15.80
C GLY A 68 -4.01 -3.83 -16.04
N ASP A 69 -3.76 -2.93 -16.99
CA ASP A 69 -2.40 -2.48 -17.32
C ASP A 69 -1.78 -1.65 -16.19
N PHE A 70 -2.55 -0.75 -15.58
CA PHE A 70 -2.09 0.07 -14.46
C PHE A 70 -1.79 -0.78 -13.21
N VAL A 71 -2.66 -1.75 -12.92
CA VAL A 71 -2.46 -2.69 -11.81
C VAL A 71 -1.24 -3.57 -12.08
N HIS A 72 -1.07 -4.04 -13.31
CA HIS A 72 0.08 -4.85 -13.72
C HIS A 72 1.40 -4.08 -13.56
N ASP A 73 1.44 -2.82 -13.98
CA ASP A 73 2.63 -1.96 -13.84
C ASP A 73 2.98 -1.70 -12.37
N ILE A 74 2.00 -1.44 -11.51
CA ILE A 74 2.22 -1.27 -10.06
C ILE A 74 2.74 -2.56 -9.42
N LEU A 75 2.14 -3.70 -9.77
CA LEU A 75 2.57 -5.00 -9.24
C LEU A 75 3.99 -5.31 -9.67
N LYS A 76 4.35 -5.02 -10.92
CA LYS A 76 5.69 -5.19 -11.45
C LYS A 76 6.70 -4.27 -10.75
N GLU A 77 6.36 -3.01 -10.54
CA GLU A 77 7.22 -2.07 -9.80
C GLU A 77 7.45 -2.55 -8.35
N ALA A 78 6.39 -3.05 -7.70
CA ALA A 78 6.48 -3.62 -6.36
C ALA A 78 7.39 -4.87 -6.32
N GLU A 79 7.24 -5.78 -7.27
CA GLU A 79 8.11 -6.96 -7.41
C GLU A 79 9.57 -6.57 -7.66
N GLU A 80 9.83 -5.60 -8.53
CA GLU A 80 11.20 -5.12 -8.80
C GLU A 80 11.86 -4.52 -7.55
N LYS A 81 11.09 -3.75 -6.76
CA LYS A 81 11.57 -3.19 -5.49
C LYS A 81 11.86 -4.29 -4.47
N GLU A 82 10.98 -5.29 -4.37
CA GLU A 82 11.14 -6.41 -3.45
C GLU A 82 12.33 -7.30 -3.85
N ILE A 83 12.48 -7.63 -5.13
CA ILE A 83 13.63 -8.36 -5.69
C ILE A 83 14.94 -7.60 -5.40
N ARG A 84 14.96 -6.27 -5.58
CA ARG A 84 16.13 -5.44 -5.27
C ARG A 84 16.49 -5.49 -3.79
N GLN A 85 15.51 -5.38 -2.90
CA GLN A 85 15.72 -5.46 -1.45
C GLN A 85 16.22 -6.85 -1.04
N LEU A 86 15.64 -7.92 -1.60
CA LEU A 86 16.11 -9.29 -1.38
C LEU A 86 17.56 -9.46 -1.82
N ARG A 87 17.93 -8.96 -3.00
CA ARG A 87 19.31 -9.05 -3.51
C ARG A 87 20.33 -8.37 -2.59
N ILE A 88 19.97 -7.23 -1.99
CA ILE A 88 20.83 -6.51 -1.04
C ILE A 88 20.89 -7.24 0.32
N ARG A 89 19.78 -7.81 0.80
CA ARG A 89 19.82 -8.69 1.99
C ARG A 89 20.73 -9.90 1.78
N PHE A 90 20.64 -10.55 0.61
CA PHE A 90 21.50 -11.66 0.24
C PHE A 90 22.97 -11.25 0.04
N SER A 91 23.25 -9.97 -0.26
CA SER A 91 24.63 -9.46 -0.34
C SER A 91 25.28 -9.26 1.04
N GLY A 92 24.57 -9.55 2.14
CA GLY A 92 25.08 -9.41 3.51
C GLY A 92 25.23 -7.98 3.99
N LYS A 93 24.68 -6.98 3.27
CA LYS A 93 24.80 -5.57 3.64
C LYS A 93 23.91 -5.29 4.84
N SER A 94 24.51 -4.88 5.96
CA SER A 94 23.78 -4.60 7.19
C SER A 94 23.47 -3.11 7.35
N ILE A 95 22.49 -2.78 8.19
CA ILE A 95 22.25 -1.39 8.61
C ILE A 95 23.49 -0.77 9.27
N THR A 96 24.34 -1.57 9.90
CA THR A 96 25.59 -1.07 10.50
C THR A 96 26.59 -0.59 9.44
N ASP A 97 26.56 -1.18 8.25
CA ASP A 97 27.41 -0.77 7.13
C ASP A 97 26.91 0.56 6.54
N ILE A 98 25.60 0.73 6.38
CA ILE A 98 25.00 2.01 5.99
C ILE A 98 25.34 3.11 7.01
N ILE A 99 25.24 2.81 8.31
CA ILE A 99 25.61 3.76 9.38
C ILE A 99 27.08 4.18 9.24
N LYS A 100 28.01 3.22 9.09
CA LYS A 100 29.44 3.52 8.94
C LYS A 100 29.71 4.35 7.68
N GLU A 101 29.11 3.99 6.56
CA GLU A 101 29.26 4.69 5.28
C GLU A 101 28.81 6.15 5.39
N GLU A 102 27.61 6.40 5.89
CA GLU A 102 27.05 7.74 6.03
C GLU A 102 27.75 8.58 7.09
N CYS A 103 28.14 7.97 8.20
CA CYS A 103 28.97 8.62 9.23
C CYS A 103 30.33 9.07 8.65
N LYS A 104 30.97 8.23 7.82
CA LYS A 104 32.25 8.56 7.19
C LYS A 104 32.10 9.70 6.18
N LYS A 105 31.11 9.62 5.28
CA LYS A 105 30.84 10.66 4.27
C LYS A 105 30.60 12.03 4.88
N ARG A 106 29.85 12.08 5.99
CA ARG A 106 29.44 13.33 6.63
C ARG A 106 30.30 13.72 7.83
N GLN A 107 31.38 12.98 8.13
CA GLN A 107 32.26 13.23 9.26
C GLN A 107 31.47 13.40 10.58
N VAL A 108 30.53 12.48 10.83
CA VAL A 108 29.73 12.43 12.07
C VAL A 108 30.12 11.16 12.82
N SER A 109 30.41 11.27 14.11
CA SER A 109 30.73 10.08 14.91
C SER A 109 29.50 9.22 15.18
N VAL A 110 29.66 7.90 15.22
CA VAL A 110 28.56 6.98 15.54
C VAL A 110 28.00 7.23 16.95
N LYS A 111 28.86 7.65 17.90
CA LYS A 111 28.44 8.04 19.26
C LYS A 111 27.53 9.29 19.22
N GLU A 112 27.89 10.30 18.44
CA GLU A 112 27.07 11.50 18.26
C GLU A 112 25.75 11.18 17.53
N LEU A 113 25.79 10.25 16.57
CA LEU A 113 24.60 9.77 15.87
C LEU A 113 23.62 9.04 16.81
N LYS A 114 24.11 8.22 17.74
CA LYS A 114 23.27 7.52 18.74
C LYS A 114 22.87 8.41 19.92
N GLY A 115 23.58 9.50 20.17
CA GLY A 115 23.28 10.46 21.23
C GLY A 115 22.12 11.39 20.91
N GLY A 116 21.73 12.27 21.82
CA GLY A 116 20.64 13.23 21.61
C GLY A 116 20.97 14.44 20.72
N SER A 117 22.08 14.43 19.97
CA SER A 117 22.55 15.63 19.23
C SER A 117 21.51 16.12 18.22
N ARG A 118 21.22 17.42 18.28
CA ARG A 118 20.26 18.13 17.41
C ARG A 118 20.93 18.95 16.31
N ARG A 119 22.26 18.83 16.15
CA ARG A 119 22.99 19.53 15.09
C ARG A 119 22.43 19.13 13.72
N ASN A 120 22.30 20.11 12.81
CA ASN A 120 21.74 19.89 11.48
C ASN A 120 22.44 18.74 10.73
N LYS A 121 23.78 18.67 10.80
CA LYS A 121 24.58 17.61 10.16
C LYS A 121 24.21 16.21 10.67
N VAL A 122 24.02 16.05 11.98
CA VAL A 122 23.64 14.76 12.60
C VAL A 122 22.20 14.40 12.25
N SER A 123 21.29 15.38 12.28
CA SER A 123 19.88 15.20 11.91
C SER A 123 19.73 14.77 10.45
N GLN A 124 20.47 15.39 9.52
CA GLN A 124 20.53 15.01 8.11
C GLN A 124 21.13 13.60 7.92
N THR A 125 22.16 13.27 8.69
CA THR A 125 22.77 11.93 8.66
C THR A 125 21.77 10.86 9.10
N ARG A 126 21.02 11.08 10.18
CA ARG A 126 19.93 10.16 10.59
C ARG A 126 18.85 10.03 9.52
N ALA A 127 18.48 11.13 8.87
CA ALA A 127 17.47 11.13 7.81
C ALA A 127 17.87 10.25 6.62
N LEU A 128 19.11 10.37 6.15
CA LEU A 128 19.61 9.50 5.05
C LEU A 128 19.72 8.05 5.47
N ILE A 129 20.27 7.77 6.66
CA ILE A 129 20.38 6.39 7.14
C ILE A 129 19.01 5.76 7.23
N ALA A 130 18.01 6.47 7.75
CA ALA A 130 16.64 5.98 7.81
C ALA A 130 16.03 5.72 6.43
N TYR A 131 16.20 6.66 5.49
CA TYR A 131 15.73 6.50 4.10
C TYR A 131 16.39 5.30 3.41
N ARG A 132 17.74 5.23 3.42
CA ARG A 132 18.50 4.13 2.82
C ARG A 132 18.18 2.78 3.46
N SER A 133 17.92 2.74 4.77
CA SER A 133 17.57 1.49 5.46
C SER A 133 16.19 0.94 5.05
N ILE A 134 15.26 1.81 4.66
CA ILE A 134 13.99 1.36 4.09
C ILE A 134 14.19 0.97 2.63
N GLU A 135 14.85 1.82 1.85
CA GLU A 135 14.92 1.64 0.40
C GLU A 135 15.81 0.46 0.00
N GLU A 136 16.97 0.32 0.64
CA GLU A 136 17.94 -0.73 0.32
C GLU A 136 17.69 -2.04 1.09
N LEU A 137 17.24 -1.96 2.34
CA LEU A 137 17.15 -3.14 3.23
C LEU A 137 15.71 -3.56 3.57
N GLY A 138 14.71 -2.72 3.29
CA GLY A 138 13.32 -2.98 3.65
C GLY A 138 13.10 -3.13 5.16
N LEU A 139 13.88 -2.42 5.99
CA LEU A 139 13.78 -2.55 7.45
C LEU A 139 12.57 -1.80 8.01
N SER A 140 12.02 -2.33 9.11
CA SER A 140 10.96 -1.65 9.83
C SER A 140 11.46 -0.36 10.51
N THR A 141 10.58 0.62 10.66
CA THR A 141 10.90 1.87 11.39
C THR A 141 11.33 1.61 12.84
N ALA A 142 10.78 0.57 13.48
CA ALA A 142 11.14 0.12 14.81
C ALA A 142 12.58 -0.44 14.88
N GLU A 143 13.00 -1.17 13.86
CA GLU A 143 14.37 -1.67 13.78
C GLU A 143 15.38 -0.56 13.54
N ILE A 144 15.10 0.34 12.61
CA ILE A 144 15.92 1.53 12.35
C ILE A 144 16.07 2.38 13.63
N ALA A 145 14.97 2.58 14.37
CA ALA A 145 14.95 3.29 15.65
C ALA A 145 15.91 2.67 16.69
N ARG A 146 15.90 1.33 16.81
CA ARG A 146 16.81 0.59 17.71
C ARG A 146 18.28 0.80 17.34
N HIS A 147 18.61 0.79 16.04
CA HIS A 147 19.98 1.01 15.59
C HIS A 147 20.46 2.46 15.75
N LEU A 148 19.56 3.42 15.58
CA LEU A 148 19.86 4.86 15.70
C LEU A 148 19.75 5.40 17.14
N GLY A 149 19.16 4.66 18.08
CA GLY A 149 18.97 5.11 19.45
C GLY A 149 17.93 6.23 19.61
N VAL A 150 16.91 6.26 18.75
CA VAL A 150 15.86 7.30 18.74
C VAL A 150 14.47 6.70 18.75
N ALA A 151 13.46 7.49 19.09
CA ALA A 151 12.06 7.07 19.00
C ALA A 151 11.62 6.81 17.54
N THR A 152 10.71 5.87 17.33
CA THR A 152 10.12 5.54 16.02
C THR A 152 9.49 6.75 15.32
N SER A 153 8.83 7.62 16.08
CA SER A 153 8.24 8.88 15.59
C SER A 153 9.28 9.88 15.04
N THR A 154 10.53 9.78 15.49
CA THR A 154 11.63 10.58 14.95
C THR A 154 12.11 10.00 13.63
N VAL A 155 12.13 8.67 13.50
CA VAL A 155 12.52 7.98 12.27
C VAL A 155 11.51 8.25 11.16
N THR A 156 10.21 8.14 11.41
CA THR A 156 9.15 8.45 10.42
C THR A 156 9.29 9.86 9.84
N ARG A 157 9.49 10.86 10.70
CA ARG A 157 9.76 12.26 10.26
C ARG A 157 11.12 12.44 9.58
N ALA A 158 12.09 11.57 9.85
CA ALA A 158 13.40 11.62 9.24
C ALA A 158 13.39 11.03 7.82
N ILE A 159 12.58 10.01 7.55
CA ILE A 159 12.46 9.36 6.23
C ILE A 159 11.99 10.35 5.16
N ALA A 160 10.91 11.09 5.42
CA ALA A 160 10.39 12.10 4.48
C ALA A 160 11.39 13.24 4.19
N ARG A 161 12.32 13.51 5.13
CA ARG A 161 13.41 14.47 4.91
C ARG A 161 14.60 13.82 4.19
N GLY A 162 14.85 12.55 4.44
CA GLY A 162 15.94 11.78 3.84
C GLY A 162 15.78 11.62 2.34
N GLU A 163 14.55 11.40 1.86
CA GLU A 163 14.21 11.35 0.44
C GLU A 163 14.62 12.63 -0.29
N LYS A 164 14.24 13.79 0.24
CA LYS A 164 14.61 15.10 -0.31
C LYS A 164 16.12 15.37 -0.32
N LEU A 165 16.83 14.85 0.68
CA LEU A 165 18.28 15.02 0.83
C LEU A 165 19.09 14.03 -0.01
N ASN A 166 18.50 12.92 -0.44
CA ASN A 166 19.16 11.94 -1.32
C ASN A 166 19.06 12.33 -2.79
N ASN A 167 18.04 13.12 -3.14
CA ASN A 167 17.79 13.63 -4.49
C ASN A 167 18.38 15.04 -4.72
N ALA A 168 19.08 15.60 -3.74
CA ALA A 168 19.72 16.93 -3.76
C ALA A 168 21.24 16.79 -3.75
#